data_AF-A0ABD2SR99-F1
#
_entry.id   AF-A0ABD2SR99-F1
#
_cell.length_a   1.000
_cell.length_b   1.000
_cell.length_c   1.000
_cell.angle_alpha   90.00
_cell.angle_beta   90.00
_cell.angle_gamma   90.00
#
_symmetry.space_group_name_H-M   'P 1'
#
loop_
_entity.id
_entity.type
_entity.pdbx_description
1 polymer ?
#
loop_
_entity_poly.entity_id
_entity_poly.type
_entity_poly.pdbx_seq_one_letter_code
_entity_poly.pdbx_strand_id
1 'polypeptide(L)'
;MAEFQFPTIPIINTQVISGKIMKLGGGVRFGCPRAVAFPGILFSRCRPTFRCYSSPSPSSSSQDHVSFIKDVAATQAPEHLNELLKILQVRGEEIISPGAKQGLVPLVIPLSRRSSDSVTALLRWPTAPSGMEMPLVEVRKHGVWLLAKNVDQYIHRVLVEEDANGHQEKTDELFRISAGAGKKLYEKGDFGASKIPSVDTYILKKVGLFPDVLERRIKQHFDNGDNLW
;
A
#
# COMPACT_ATOMS: atom_id res chain seq x y z
N MET A 1 -10.81 -13.23 42.65
CA MET A 1 -12.07 -13.16 41.87
C MET A 1 -12.43 -11.70 41.72
N ALA A 2 -12.20 -11.10 40.56
CA ALA A 2 -12.56 -9.72 40.26
C ALA A 2 -13.43 -9.74 39.01
N GLU A 3 -14.67 -9.26 39.15
CA GLU A 3 -15.63 -9.12 38.06
C GLU A 3 -15.18 -8.01 37.09
N PHE A 4 -15.17 -8.33 35.80
CA PHE A 4 -14.99 -7.36 34.73
C PHE A 4 -16.35 -7.03 34.14
N GLN A 5 -16.82 -5.81 34.41
CA GLN A 5 -18.10 -5.29 33.94
C GLN A 5 -17.87 -4.60 32.59
N PHE A 6 -18.49 -5.12 31.53
CA PHE A 6 -18.43 -4.54 30.19
C PHE A 6 -19.32 -3.29 30.10
N PRO A 7 -18.86 -2.19 29.45
CA PRO A 7 -19.70 -1.04 29.17
C PRO A 7 -20.59 -1.28 27.94
N THR A 8 -21.89 -1.10 28.14
CA THR A 8 -22.94 -1.12 27.11
C THR A 8 -22.78 0.04 26.13
N ILE A 9 -22.71 -0.27 24.83
CA ILE A 9 -22.68 0.72 23.73
C ILE A 9 -24.13 1.10 23.36
N PRO A 10 -24.50 2.40 23.31
CA PRO A 10 -25.82 2.80 22.85
C PRO A 10 -25.96 2.69 21.33
N ILE A 11 -27.07 2.07 20.91
CA ILE A 11 -27.52 1.90 19.53
C ILE A 11 -27.91 3.27 18.96
N ILE A 12 -27.25 3.70 17.88
CA ILE A 12 -27.58 4.94 17.18
C ILE A 12 -28.68 4.65 16.17
N ASN A 13 -29.80 5.33 16.34
CA ASN A 13 -31.02 5.21 15.56
C ASN A 13 -30.85 5.80 14.15
N THR A 14 -31.15 5.01 13.12
CA THR A 14 -31.21 5.41 11.72
C THR A 14 -32.43 6.29 11.50
N GLN A 15 -32.24 7.53 11.05
CA GLN A 15 -33.35 8.36 10.54
C GLN A 15 -33.25 8.49 9.02
N VAL A 16 -34.35 8.08 8.39
CA VAL A 16 -34.63 8.05 6.96
C VAL A 16 -34.92 9.47 6.47
N ILE A 17 -34.11 9.98 5.55
CA ILE A 17 -34.43 11.24 4.86
C ILE A 17 -35.27 10.90 3.63
N SER A 18 -36.58 11.11 3.78
CA SER A 18 -37.60 10.96 2.74
C SER A 18 -37.47 12.06 1.69
N GLY A 19 -37.47 11.66 0.41
CA GLY A 19 -37.36 12.54 -0.75
C GLY A 19 -38.63 13.35 -1.03
N LYS A 20 -38.44 14.55 -1.57
CA LYS A 20 -39.50 15.35 -2.17
C LYS A 20 -39.14 15.71 -3.61
N ILE A 21 -39.81 15.02 -4.53
CA ILE A 21 -39.79 15.31 -5.98
C ILE A 21 -40.78 16.46 -6.22
N MET A 22 -40.30 17.55 -6.82
CA MET A 22 -41.17 18.59 -7.39
C MET A 22 -41.07 18.56 -8.91
N LYS A 23 -42.22 18.24 -9.50
CA LYS A 23 -42.49 18.18 -10.94
C LYS A 23 -43.20 19.49 -11.29
N LEU A 24 -42.67 20.24 -12.23
CA LEU A 24 -43.35 21.38 -12.85
C LEU A 24 -43.28 21.20 -14.37
N GLY A 25 -44.45 20.98 -14.97
CA GLY A 25 -44.69 21.16 -16.41
C GLY A 25 -44.43 22.62 -16.79
N GLY A 26 -44.16 22.98 -18.03
CA GLY A 26 -44.77 22.57 -19.27
C GLY A 26 -44.93 23.85 -20.10
N GLY A 27 -44.58 23.84 -21.39
CA GLY A 27 -44.73 25.04 -22.23
C GLY A 27 -43.88 25.02 -23.49
N VAL A 28 -44.44 24.48 -24.57
CA VAL A 28 -43.95 24.65 -25.94
C VAL A 28 -44.27 26.07 -26.42
N ARG A 29 -43.30 26.79 -26.98
CA ARG A 29 -43.53 27.80 -28.03
C ARG A 29 -42.36 27.82 -29.02
N PHE A 30 -42.70 27.62 -30.29
CA PHE A 30 -41.86 27.89 -31.47
C PHE A 30 -41.68 29.41 -31.64
N GLY A 31 -40.48 29.83 -32.06
CA GLY A 31 -40.23 31.20 -32.53
C GLY A 31 -38.74 31.52 -32.75
N CYS A 32 -38.26 31.35 -33.97
CA CYS A 32 -37.15 32.15 -34.52
C CYS A 32 -37.75 33.52 -34.94
N PRO A 33 -37.03 34.68 -34.89
CA PRO A 33 -35.83 34.88 -35.71
C PRO A 33 -34.78 35.91 -35.23
N ARG A 34 -33.71 35.97 -36.04
CA ARG A 34 -32.82 37.11 -36.37
C ARG A 34 -31.62 37.43 -35.47
N ALA A 35 -30.48 37.45 -36.16
CA ALA A 35 -29.15 37.80 -35.71
C ALA A 35 -29.04 39.24 -35.20
N VAL A 36 -28.28 39.41 -34.12
CA VAL A 36 -27.58 40.64 -33.78
C VAL A 36 -26.21 40.24 -33.24
N ALA A 37 -25.17 40.73 -33.91
CA ALA A 37 -23.78 40.60 -33.48
C ALA A 37 -23.50 41.52 -32.29
N PHE A 38 -22.86 41.02 -31.23
CA PHE A 38 -22.02 41.81 -30.33
C PHE A 38 -20.85 40.96 -29.83
N PRO A 39 -19.67 41.56 -29.61
CA PRO A 39 -18.41 40.85 -29.48
C PRO A 39 -18.09 40.48 -28.03
N GLY A 40 -17.28 39.42 -27.89
CA GLY A 40 -16.34 39.27 -26.79
C GLY A 40 -16.92 38.98 -25.42
N ILE A 41 -16.93 37.69 -25.05
CA ILE A 41 -16.37 37.20 -23.78
C ILE A 41 -15.89 35.77 -24.06
N LEU A 42 -14.59 35.58 -23.89
CA LEU A 42 -13.91 34.30 -24.05
C LEU A 42 -14.47 33.29 -23.04
N PHE A 43 -14.92 32.15 -23.57
CA PHE A 43 -15.10 30.93 -22.82
C PHE A 43 -13.74 30.46 -22.26
N SER A 44 -13.40 30.90 -21.06
CA SER A 44 -12.41 30.22 -20.24
C SER A 44 -13.07 29.00 -19.60
N ARG A 45 -13.22 27.93 -20.39
CA ARG A 45 -13.41 26.59 -19.82
C ARG A 45 -12.08 26.19 -19.17
N CYS A 46 -11.97 26.34 -17.86
CA CYS A 46 -10.95 25.65 -17.07
C CYS A 46 -11.21 24.14 -17.17
N ARG A 47 -10.68 23.49 -18.21
CA ARG A 47 -10.40 22.05 -18.16
C ARG A 47 -9.27 21.88 -17.14
N PRO A 48 -9.34 20.91 -16.20
CA PRO A 48 -8.17 20.51 -15.47
C PRO A 48 -7.19 19.93 -16.50
N THR A 49 -6.15 20.69 -16.80
CA THR A 49 -5.04 20.24 -17.62
C THR A 49 -4.38 19.09 -16.85
N PHE A 50 -4.68 17.85 -17.26
CA PHE A 50 -3.82 16.73 -16.90
C PHE A 50 -2.45 17.04 -17.48
N ARG A 51 -1.56 17.48 -16.59
CA ARG A 51 -0.16 17.72 -16.89
C ARG A 51 0.40 16.38 -17.34
N CYS A 52 0.70 16.27 -18.63
CA CYS A 52 1.46 15.14 -19.14
C CYS A 52 2.84 15.22 -18.49
N TYR A 53 3.09 14.38 -17.50
CA TYR A 53 4.43 14.19 -16.99
C TYR A 53 5.17 13.33 -18.01
N SER A 54 6.30 13.88 -18.45
CA SER A 54 7.34 13.22 -19.22
C SER A 54 7.64 11.82 -18.68
N SER A 55 8.11 10.94 -19.55
CA SER A 55 8.52 9.56 -19.23
C SER A 55 9.18 9.46 -17.85
N PRO A 56 8.69 8.59 -16.95
CA PRO A 56 9.19 8.53 -15.59
C PRO A 56 10.63 8.04 -15.61
N SER A 57 11.56 8.95 -15.33
CA SER A 57 12.86 8.54 -14.80
C SER A 57 12.64 7.85 -13.46
N PRO A 58 13.40 6.80 -13.11
CA PRO A 58 13.18 6.01 -11.89
C PRO A 58 13.23 6.85 -10.59
N SER A 59 13.88 8.02 -10.63
CA SER A 59 13.88 9.00 -9.54
C SER A 59 12.55 9.76 -9.35
N SER A 60 11.75 9.92 -10.41
CA SER A 60 10.47 10.65 -10.35
C SER A 60 9.38 9.86 -9.65
N SER A 61 9.33 8.54 -9.88
CA SER A 61 8.26 7.69 -9.36
C SER A 61 8.24 7.62 -7.82
N SER A 62 9.41 7.59 -7.18
CA SER A 62 9.49 7.59 -5.71
C SER A 62 8.98 8.88 -5.08
N GLN A 63 9.21 10.03 -5.75
CA GLN A 63 8.75 11.32 -5.25
C GLN A 63 7.24 11.46 -5.35
N ASP A 64 6.64 10.94 -6.42
CA ASP A 64 5.19 10.92 -6.62
C ASP A 64 4.47 10.17 -5.48
N HIS A 65 5.00 9.03 -5.06
CA HIS A 65 4.46 8.25 -3.94
C HIS A 65 4.53 9.01 -2.62
N VAL A 66 5.68 9.61 -2.30
CA VAL A 66 5.86 10.37 -1.05
C VAL A 66 4.90 11.57 -1.00
N SER A 67 4.82 12.34 -2.09
CA SER A 67 3.90 13.47 -2.18
C SER A 67 2.44 13.02 -2.07
N PHE A 68 2.05 11.94 -2.75
CA PHE A 68 0.69 11.43 -2.65
C PHE A 68 0.30 11.03 -1.22
N ILE A 69 1.21 10.38 -0.48
CA ILE A 69 0.94 9.96 0.90
C ILE A 69 0.77 11.18 1.81
N LYS A 70 1.58 12.21 1.63
CA LYS A 70 1.48 13.46 2.41
C LYS A 70 0.23 14.25 2.06
N ASP A 71 -0.01 14.46 0.77
CA ASP A 71 -1.00 15.44 0.29
C ASP A 71 -2.42 14.83 0.19
N VAL A 72 -2.52 13.56 -0.24
CA VAL A 72 -3.82 12.89 -0.48
C VAL A 72 -4.19 11.97 0.67
N ALA A 73 -3.23 11.20 1.18
CA ALA A 73 -3.50 10.28 2.30
C ALA A 73 -3.41 10.95 3.67
N ALA A 74 -2.97 12.22 3.72
CA ALA A 74 -2.85 13.06 4.91
C ALA A 74 -2.11 12.33 6.06
N THR A 75 -1.02 11.64 5.73
CA THR A 75 -0.23 10.86 6.69
C THR A 75 1.27 11.00 6.41
N GLN A 76 2.09 10.54 7.35
CA GLN A 76 3.55 10.54 7.18
C GLN A 76 3.96 9.38 6.27
N ALA A 77 4.80 9.69 5.28
CA ALA A 77 5.37 8.67 4.42
C ALA A 77 6.35 7.79 5.21
N PRO A 78 6.36 6.46 4.99
CA PRO A 78 7.38 5.59 5.58
C PRO A 78 8.79 6.03 5.19
N GLU A 79 9.73 5.96 6.13
CA GLU A 79 11.12 6.42 5.96
C GLU A 79 11.81 5.74 4.76
N HIS A 80 11.73 4.41 4.69
CA HIS A 80 12.43 3.60 3.68
C HIS A 80 11.58 3.30 2.43
N LEU A 81 10.64 4.18 2.08
CA LEU A 81 9.73 3.96 0.96
C LEU A 81 10.45 3.93 -0.40
N ASN A 82 11.50 4.73 -0.57
CA ASN A 82 12.24 4.79 -1.84
C ASN A 82 13.03 3.49 -2.07
N GLU A 83 13.68 3.00 -1.02
CA GLU A 83 14.40 1.74 -0.99
C GLU A 83 13.45 0.58 -1.30
N LEU A 84 12.25 0.58 -0.70
CA LEU A 84 11.21 -0.40 -1.00
C LEU A 84 10.86 -0.43 -2.49
N LEU A 85 10.58 0.73 -3.09
CA LEU A 85 10.22 0.80 -4.52
C LEU A 85 11.33 0.25 -5.42
N LYS A 86 12.59 0.56 -5.13
CA LYS A 86 13.74 0.00 -5.85
C LYS A 86 13.88 -1.51 -5.65
N ILE A 87 13.67 -2.00 -4.43
CA ILE A 87 13.69 -3.44 -4.12
C ILE A 87 12.59 -4.17 -4.91
N LEU A 88 11.37 -3.63 -4.94
CA LEU A 88 10.26 -4.21 -5.71
C LEU A 88 10.59 -4.26 -7.20
N GLN A 89 11.25 -3.23 -7.74
CA GLN A 89 11.70 -3.21 -9.12
C GLN A 89 12.78 -4.27 -9.42
N VAL A 90 13.78 -4.44 -8.55
CA VAL A 90 14.81 -5.50 -8.69
C VAL A 90 14.21 -6.90 -8.62
N ARG A 91 13.13 -7.07 -7.84
CA ARG A 91 12.34 -8.31 -7.80
C ARG A 91 11.50 -8.55 -9.05
N GLY A 92 11.46 -7.60 -9.98
CA GLY A 92 10.73 -7.68 -11.24
C GLY A 92 9.26 -7.23 -11.14
N GLU A 93 8.87 -6.53 -10.07
CA GLU A 93 7.53 -5.94 -9.97
C GLU A 93 7.46 -4.61 -10.73
N GLU A 94 6.33 -4.36 -11.41
CA GLU A 94 6.10 -3.13 -12.18
C GLU A 94 5.63 -2.02 -11.25
N ILE A 95 6.37 -0.91 -11.13
CA ILE A 95 5.96 0.24 -10.31
C ILE A 95 4.75 0.94 -10.95
N ILE A 96 3.71 1.15 -10.16
CA ILE A 96 2.46 1.77 -10.62
C ILE A 96 2.22 3.11 -9.91
N SER A 97 1.40 3.98 -10.49
CA SER A 97 1.09 5.28 -9.89
C SER A 97 0.29 5.11 -8.59
N PRO A 98 0.56 5.89 -7.53
CA PRO A 98 -0.24 5.86 -6.30
C PRO A 98 -1.71 6.28 -6.51
N GLY A 99 -2.00 6.97 -7.63
CA GLY A 99 -3.35 7.33 -8.06
C GLY A 99 -4.10 6.22 -8.81
N ALA A 100 -3.45 5.13 -9.19
CA ALA A 100 -4.05 4.02 -9.95
C ALA A 100 -4.93 3.12 -9.06
N LYS A 101 -5.99 3.70 -8.49
CA LYS A 101 -6.88 3.04 -7.50
C LYS A 101 -8.05 2.27 -8.12
N GLN A 102 -8.10 2.13 -9.45
CA GLN A 102 -9.23 1.49 -10.11
C GLN A 102 -9.37 0.03 -9.67
N GLY A 103 -10.52 -0.33 -9.09
CA GLY A 103 -10.78 -1.68 -8.61
C GLY A 103 -10.05 -2.06 -7.30
N LEU A 104 -9.40 -1.10 -6.63
CA LEU A 104 -8.72 -1.31 -5.35
C LEU A 104 -9.56 -0.81 -4.17
N VAL A 105 -9.27 -1.35 -2.98
CA VAL A 105 -9.86 -0.88 -1.73
C VAL A 105 -9.47 0.60 -1.51
N PRO A 106 -10.40 1.52 -1.14
CA PRO A 106 -10.13 2.97 -1.12
C PRO A 106 -8.92 3.42 -0.28
N LEU A 107 -8.66 2.68 0.79
CA LEU A 107 -7.58 2.95 1.75
C LEU A 107 -6.20 2.50 1.28
N VAL A 108 -6.14 1.79 0.16
CA VAL A 108 -4.89 1.27 -0.39
C VAL A 108 -4.22 2.35 -1.23
N ILE A 109 -2.90 2.45 -1.07
CA ILE A 109 -2.00 3.27 -1.88
C ILE A 109 -1.11 2.30 -2.66
N PRO A 110 -1.42 2.04 -3.95
CA PRO A 110 -0.66 1.11 -4.77
C PRO A 110 0.82 1.51 -4.89
N LEU A 111 1.72 0.52 -4.90
CA LEU A 111 3.16 0.70 -5.11
C LEU A 111 3.63 -0.01 -6.39
N SER A 112 3.35 -1.30 -6.48
CA SER A 112 3.80 -2.13 -7.60
C SER A 112 2.79 -3.22 -7.94
N ARG A 113 2.88 -3.72 -9.16
CA ARG A 113 2.14 -4.87 -9.66
C ARG A 113 3.08 -6.07 -9.74
N ARG A 114 2.72 -7.15 -9.04
CA ARG A 114 3.48 -8.41 -9.06
C ARG A 114 3.05 -9.32 -10.20
N SER A 115 1.76 -9.37 -10.47
CA SER A 115 1.14 -10.15 -11.54
C SER A 115 -0.14 -9.46 -12.00
N SER A 116 -0.85 -10.02 -12.99
CA SER A 116 -2.07 -9.41 -13.54
C SER A 116 -3.11 -9.04 -12.48
N ASP A 117 -3.24 -9.85 -11.43
CA ASP A 117 -4.29 -9.74 -10.41
C ASP A 117 -3.76 -9.44 -8.99
N SER A 118 -2.46 -9.14 -8.86
CA SER A 118 -1.84 -8.89 -7.56
C SER A 118 -1.08 -7.57 -7.52
N VAL A 119 -1.42 -6.74 -6.53
CA VAL A 119 -0.85 -5.41 -6.33
C VAL A 119 -0.26 -5.31 -4.93
N THR A 120 1.03 -5.02 -4.84
CA THR A 120 1.71 -4.65 -3.59
C THR A 120 1.40 -3.19 -3.28
N ALA A 121 0.98 -2.90 -2.06
CA ALA A 121 0.49 -1.59 -1.71
C ALA A 121 0.63 -1.27 -0.21
N LEU A 122 0.56 0.02 0.13
CA LEU A 122 0.46 0.48 1.52
C LEU A 122 -1.01 0.61 1.91
N LEU A 123 -1.36 0.18 3.12
CA LEU A 123 -2.73 0.29 3.63
C LEU A 123 -2.82 1.41 4.66
N ARG A 124 -3.50 2.51 4.29
CA ARG A 124 -3.71 3.66 5.17
C ARG A 124 -4.85 3.42 6.15
N TRP A 125 -4.59 3.61 7.43
CA TRP A 125 -5.63 3.56 8.47
C TRP A 125 -6.54 4.81 8.40
N PRO A 126 -7.88 4.67 8.44
CA PRO A 126 -8.80 5.81 8.35
C PRO A 126 -8.60 6.86 9.44
N THR A 127 -8.40 6.38 10.67
CA THR A 127 -8.27 7.16 11.90
C THR A 127 -6.99 6.75 12.64
N ALA A 128 -5.87 6.72 11.93
CA ALA A 128 -4.58 6.33 12.49
C ALA A 128 -4.20 7.26 13.65
N PRO A 129 -3.99 6.75 14.88
CA PRO A 129 -3.39 7.55 15.92
C PRO A 129 -1.94 7.90 15.53
N SER A 130 -1.40 8.95 16.13
CA SER A 130 0.01 9.30 15.96
C SER A 130 0.90 8.12 16.35
N GLY A 131 1.86 7.78 15.48
CA GLY A 131 2.77 6.66 15.69
C GLY A 131 2.29 5.29 15.21
N MET A 132 1.08 5.18 14.65
CA MET A 132 0.66 3.92 13.99
C MET A 132 1.30 3.79 12.62
N GLU A 133 2.05 2.71 12.43
CA GLU A 133 2.72 2.41 11.16
C GLU A 133 1.72 2.02 10.06
N MET A 134 2.09 2.33 8.82
CA MET A 134 1.30 2.00 7.64
C MET A 134 1.73 0.62 7.09
N PRO A 135 0.89 -0.43 7.23
CA PRO A 135 1.28 -1.78 6.84
C PRO A 135 1.39 -1.96 5.34
N LEU A 136 2.27 -2.88 4.96
CA LEU A 136 2.44 -3.32 3.59
C LEU A 136 1.55 -4.53 3.34
N VAL A 137 0.77 -4.47 2.26
CA VAL A 137 -0.22 -5.47 1.92
C VAL A 137 -0.13 -5.89 0.46
N GLU A 138 -0.63 -7.08 0.17
CA GLU A 138 -0.89 -7.57 -1.16
C GLU A 138 -2.40 -7.55 -1.39
N VAL A 139 -2.87 -6.75 -2.34
CA VAL A 139 -4.26 -6.73 -2.77
C VAL A 139 -4.43 -7.72 -3.91
N ARG A 140 -5.34 -8.67 -3.71
CA ARG A 140 -5.73 -9.69 -4.70
C ARG A 140 -7.20 -9.51 -5.06
N LYS A 141 -7.66 -10.21 -6.10
CA LYS A 141 -9.08 -10.22 -6.52
C LYS A 141 -10.07 -10.45 -5.37
N HIS A 142 -9.70 -11.28 -4.40
CA HIS A 142 -10.59 -11.70 -3.31
C HIS A 142 -10.03 -11.41 -1.91
N GLY A 143 -9.36 -10.28 -1.72
CA GLY A 143 -9.00 -9.82 -0.38
C GLY A 143 -7.67 -9.09 -0.32
N VAL A 144 -7.23 -8.86 0.91
CA VAL A 144 -6.02 -8.13 1.25
C VAL A 144 -5.19 -9.02 2.19
N TRP A 145 -3.97 -9.32 1.79
CA TRP A 145 -3.02 -10.11 2.58
C TRP A 145 -1.98 -9.20 3.22
N LEU A 146 -1.75 -9.37 4.51
CA LEU A 146 -0.70 -8.64 5.21
C LEU A 146 0.67 -9.20 4.82
N LEU A 147 1.52 -8.37 4.22
CA LEU A 147 2.90 -8.73 3.88
C LEU A 147 3.87 -8.38 5.00
N ALA A 148 3.68 -7.22 5.63
CA ALA A 148 4.47 -6.78 6.77
C ALA A 148 3.74 -5.68 7.54
N LYS A 149 4.05 -5.55 8.84
CA LYS A 149 3.50 -4.47 9.67
C LYS A 149 3.99 -3.08 9.24
N ASN A 150 5.22 -3.01 8.72
CA ASN A 150 5.84 -1.78 8.25
C ASN A 150 6.81 -2.09 7.08
N VAL A 151 7.31 -1.04 6.44
CA VAL A 151 8.24 -1.15 5.30
C VAL A 151 9.57 -1.77 5.72
N ASP A 152 10.09 -1.38 6.88
CA ASP A 152 11.38 -1.82 7.40
C ASP A 152 11.45 -3.34 7.61
N GLN A 153 10.41 -3.91 8.23
CA GLN A 153 10.27 -5.35 8.43
C GLN A 153 10.19 -6.09 7.11
N TYR A 154 9.49 -5.54 6.11
CA TYR A 154 9.44 -6.14 4.79
C TYR A 154 10.81 -6.16 4.12
N ILE A 155 11.52 -5.02 4.12
CA ILE A 155 12.87 -4.92 3.54
C ILE A 155 13.81 -5.89 4.24
N HIS A 156 13.83 -5.90 5.58
CA HIS A 156 14.67 -6.81 6.36
C HIS A 156 14.36 -8.28 6.03
N ARG A 157 13.07 -8.66 5.97
CA ARG A 157 12.66 -10.01 5.57
C ARG A 157 13.20 -10.37 4.18
N VAL A 158 13.02 -9.49 3.18
CA VAL A 158 13.50 -9.73 1.81
C VAL A 158 15.01 -9.95 1.80
N LEU A 159 15.77 -9.11 2.51
CA LEU A 159 17.22 -9.23 2.55
C LEU A 159 17.69 -10.55 3.20
N VAL A 160 17.02 -11.00 4.25
CA VAL A 160 17.31 -12.30 4.92
C VAL A 160 17.00 -13.47 4.00
N GLU A 161 15.85 -13.45 3.33
CA GLU A 161 15.46 -14.52 2.38
C GLU A 161 16.46 -14.61 1.21
N GLU A 162 16.92 -13.47 0.69
CA GLU A 162 17.91 -13.42 -0.40
C GLU A 162 19.31 -13.83 0.05
N ASP A 163 19.73 -13.45 1.27
CA ASP A 163 21.00 -13.89 1.86
C ASP A 163 21.04 -15.41 2.03
N ALA A 164 19.92 -16.01 2.45
CA ALA A 164 19.80 -17.45 2.62
C ALA A 164 19.73 -18.22 1.28
N ASN A 165 19.16 -17.63 0.23
CA ASN A 165 19.00 -18.26 -1.08
C ASN A 165 20.27 -18.22 -1.96
N GLY A 166 21.23 -17.33 -1.67
CA GLY A 166 22.55 -17.30 -2.33
C GLY A 166 22.56 -16.80 -3.79
N HIS A 167 21.54 -16.06 -4.25
CA HIS A 167 21.45 -15.54 -5.63
C HIS A 167 22.32 -14.30 -5.89
N GLN A 168 23.62 -14.51 -6.02
CA GLN A 168 24.68 -13.49 -5.94
C GLN A 168 24.43 -12.15 -6.66
N GLU A 169 23.96 -12.14 -7.92
CA GLU A 169 23.79 -10.90 -8.70
C GLU A 169 22.68 -9.98 -8.17
N LYS A 170 21.46 -10.52 -7.95
CA LYS A 170 20.33 -9.74 -7.42
C LYS A 170 20.57 -9.37 -5.96
N THR A 171 21.16 -10.29 -5.21
CA THR A 171 21.51 -10.11 -3.81
C THR A 171 22.38 -8.87 -3.61
N ASP A 172 23.46 -8.71 -4.38
CA ASP A 172 24.39 -7.57 -4.22
C ASP A 172 23.72 -6.22 -4.53
N GLU A 173 22.83 -6.17 -5.52
CA GLU A 173 22.08 -4.96 -5.82
C GLU A 173 21.11 -4.57 -4.69
N LEU A 174 20.39 -5.54 -4.12
CA LEU A 174 19.47 -5.31 -2.99
C LEU A 174 20.20 -4.76 -1.75
N PHE A 175 21.39 -5.29 -1.45
CA PHE A 175 22.22 -4.80 -0.34
C PHE A 175 22.75 -3.39 -0.59
N ARG A 176 23.09 -3.05 -1.83
CA ARG A 176 23.51 -1.68 -2.18
C ARG A 176 22.36 -0.69 -2.04
N ILE A 177 21.15 -1.08 -2.42
CA ILE A 177 19.94 -0.24 -2.26
C ILE A 177 19.66 0.01 -0.78
N SER A 178 19.69 -1.03 0.05
CA SER A 178 19.39 -0.91 1.49
C SER A 178 20.47 -0.16 2.28
N ALA A 179 21.73 -0.23 1.86
CA ALA A 179 22.81 0.54 2.47
C ALA A 179 22.70 2.07 2.26
N GLY A 180 21.97 2.51 1.23
CA GLY A 180 21.79 3.94 0.91
C GLY A 180 20.99 4.74 1.94
N ALA A 181 20.25 4.07 2.83
CA ALA A 181 19.33 4.69 3.80
C ALA A 181 19.99 5.18 5.11
N GLY A 182 21.32 5.08 5.25
CA GLY A 182 22.05 5.53 6.45
C GLY A 182 21.91 4.58 7.65
N LYS A 183 20.70 4.07 7.94
CA LYS A 183 20.47 3.01 8.91
C LYS A 183 20.38 1.66 8.19
N LYS A 184 21.33 0.78 8.48
CA LYS A 184 21.37 -0.56 7.91
C LYS A 184 20.31 -1.44 8.55
N LEU A 185 19.29 -1.83 7.78
CA LEU A 185 18.19 -2.69 8.25
C LEU A 185 18.65 -4.15 8.47
N TYR A 186 19.66 -4.60 7.73
CA TYR A 186 20.21 -5.95 7.79
C TYR A 186 21.65 -6.01 7.27
N GLU A 187 22.47 -6.88 7.85
CA GLU A 187 23.85 -7.11 7.39
C GLU A 187 23.98 -8.39 6.60
N LYS A 188 24.57 -8.30 5.39
CA LYS A 188 24.85 -9.47 4.55
C LYS A 188 25.66 -10.50 5.33
N GLY A 189 25.20 -11.75 5.33
CA GLY A 189 25.78 -12.85 6.11
C GLY A 189 25.36 -12.92 7.57
N ASP A 190 24.54 -12.01 8.09
CA ASP A 190 24.10 -12.05 9.49
C ASP A 190 23.23 -13.30 9.78
N PHE A 191 22.48 -13.79 8.78
CA PHE A 191 21.73 -15.04 8.94
C PHE A 191 22.69 -16.21 9.24
N GLY A 192 23.75 -16.36 8.44
CA GLY A 192 24.78 -17.37 8.68
C GLY A 192 25.53 -17.18 10.00
N ALA A 193 25.86 -15.92 10.34
CA ALA A 193 26.55 -15.59 11.59
C ALA A 193 25.70 -15.89 12.84
N SER A 194 24.38 -15.76 12.74
CA SER A 194 23.44 -15.97 13.85
C SER A 194 23.35 -17.43 14.33
N LYS A 195 23.80 -18.39 13.52
CA LYS A 195 23.68 -19.85 13.76
C LYS A 195 22.24 -20.33 13.99
N ILE A 196 21.24 -19.57 13.55
CA ILE A 196 19.84 -19.98 13.60
C ILE A 196 19.59 -20.97 12.46
N PRO A 197 19.05 -22.18 12.73
CA PRO A 197 19.01 -23.26 11.74
C PRO A 197 17.98 -23.08 10.62
N SER A 198 17.04 -22.15 10.77
CA SER A 198 15.92 -21.95 9.85
C SER A 198 15.67 -20.47 9.62
N VAL A 199 15.50 -20.10 8.36
CA VAL A 199 15.16 -18.73 7.94
C VAL A 199 13.87 -18.25 8.62
N ASP A 200 12.85 -19.10 8.68
CA ASP A 200 11.58 -18.79 9.36
C ASP A 200 11.79 -18.47 10.84
N THR A 201 12.66 -19.24 11.52
CA THR A 201 12.98 -19.00 12.94
C THR A 201 13.74 -17.70 13.11
N TYR A 202 14.65 -17.38 12.18
CA TYR A 202 15.36 -16.11 12.20
C TYR A 202 14.38 -14.95 12.03
N ILE A 203 13.51 -14.99 11.01
CA ILE A 203 12.53 -13.95 10.72
C ILE A 203 11.64 -13.69 11.94
N LEU A 204 11.08 -14.73 12.54
CA LEU A 204 10.19 -14.59 13.70
C LEU A 204 10.91 -14.06 14.95
N LYS A 205 12.20 -14.36 15.13
CA LYS A 205 12.98 -13.91 16.30
C LYS A 205 13.60 -12.52 16.13
N LYS A 206 14.02 -12.16 14.92
CA LYS A 206 14.86 -10.98 14.65
C LYS A 206 14.16 -9.89 13.85
N VAL A 207 13.18 -10.25 13.02
CA VAL A 207 12.52 -9.31 12.11
C VAL A 207 11.14 -8.92 12.63
N GLY A 208 10.25 -9.89 12.83
CA GLY A 208 8.87 -9.62 13.23
C GLY A 208 7.93 -10.79 12.99
N LEU A 209 6.64 -10.55 13.26
CA LEU A 209 5.57 -11.52 13.05
C LEU A 209 4.99 -11.38 11.64
N PHE A 210 5.01 -12.47 10.90
CA PHE A 210 4.49 -12.56 9.54
C PHE A 210 3.49 -13.71 9.46
N PRO A 211 2.21 -13.45 9.09
CA PRO A 211 1.18 -14.48 9.07
C PRO A 211 1.57 -15.71 8.23
N ASP A 212 2.15 -15.49 7.05
CA ASP A 212 2.57 -16.56 6.16
C ASP A 212 3.75 -17.38 6.72
N VAL A 213 4.69 -16.75 7.43
CA VAL A 213 5.78 -17.47 8.11
C VAL A 213 5.25 -18.32 9.26
N LEU A 214 4.26 -17.82 10.01
CA LEU A 214 3.58 -18.60 11.05
C LEU A 214 2.85 -19.80 10.44
N GLU A 215 2.11 -19.60 9.35
CA GLU A 215 1.44 -20.68 8.62
C GLU A 215 2.43 -21.75 8.14
N ARG A 216 3.60 -21.35 7.58
CA ARG A 216 4.66 -22.29 7.20
C ARG A 216 5.17 -23.11 8.38
N ARG A 217 5.41 -22.46 9.53
CA ARG A 217 5.89 -23.12 10.75
C ARG A 217 4.86 -24.09 11.32
N ILE A 218 3.60 -23.68 11.37
CA ILE A 218 2.49 -24.52 11.82
C ILE A 218 2.39 -25.75 10.92
N LYS A 219 2.45 -25.58 9.60
CA LYS A 219 2.44 -26.69 8.65
C LYS A 219 3.62 -27.64 8.85
N GLN A 220 4.84 -27.12 9.04
CA GLN A 220 6.02 -27.94 9.33
C GLN A 220 5.85 -28.78 10.61
N HIS A 221 5.25 -28.23 11.66
CA HIS A 221 4.97 -29.00 12.88
C HIS A 221 3.98 -30.14 12.62
N PHE A 222 2.90 -29.89 11.88
CA PHE A 222 1.97 -30.95 11.49
C PHE A 222 2.63 -32.02 10.62
N ASP A 223 3.46 -31.62 9.65
CA ASP A 223 4.18 -32.53 8.76
C ASP A 223 5.20 -33.41 9.53
N ASN A 224 5.77 -32.89 10.63
CA ASN A 224 6.68 -33.63 11.51
C ASN A 224 5.98 -34.55 12.52
N GLY A 225 4.65 -34.52 12.59
CA GLY A 225 3.88 -35.29 13.57
C GLY A 225 3.91 -34.72 14.99
N ASP A 226 4.34 -33.47 15.15
CA ASP A 226 4.26 -32.76 16.43
C ASP A 226 2.79 -32.43 16.69
N ASN A 227 2.16 -33.17 17.61
CA ASN A 227 0.78 -32.90 17.96
C ASN A 227 0.70 -31.78 19.01
N LEU A 228 -0.19 -30.81 18.80
CA LEU A 228 -0.54 -29.79 19.79
C LEU A 228 -1.55 -30.37 20.79
N TRP A 229 -1.12 -31.27 21.68
CA TRP A 229 -1.92 -31.76 22.81
C TRP A 229 -1.08 -31.85 24.09
#